data_AF-A0A9C7EJJ6-F1
#
_entry.id   AF-A0A9C7EJJ6-F1
#
_cell.length_a   1.000
_cell.length_b   1.000
_cell.length_c   1.000
_cell.angle_alpha   90.00
_cell.angle_beta   90.00
_cell.angle_gamma   90.00
#
_symmetry.space_group_name_H-M   'P 1'
#
loop_
_entity.id
_entity.type
_entity.pdbx_description
1 polymer ?
#
loop_
_entity_poly.entity_id
_entity_poly.type
_entity_poly.pdbx_seq_one_letter_code
_entity_poly.pdbx_strand_id
1 'polypeptide(L)'
;MAFTVLLDNVQANGPGTSLDCRGYHKATVLLGSSFTADVKFEASLDGSNWFPFMGKANGSLDTGMVSSPSYVRFDVEGIAYLRPVVANYRTGTVYAVGFAENVVVDAPSIAAVKYTLAASTPVTVKASPGSVYRIGTALTDLIVKDGSTDIWAGAGDFSSAPLRCSTSIVLSSATGGDVYIQYV
;
A
#
# COMPACT_ATOMS: atom_id res chain seq x y z
N MET A 1 1.12 14.23 -10.40
CA MET A 1 1.83 13.05 -9.90
C MET A 1 3.30 13.40 -9.82
N ALA A 2 3.91 13.40 -8.64
CA ALA A 2 5.33 13.73 -8.49
C ALA A 2 6.17 12.46 -8.62
N PHE A 3 7.27 12.53 -9.36
CA PHE A 3 8.25 11.46 -9.45
C PHE A 3 9.47 11.80 -8.59
N THR A 4 10.14 10.78 -8.06
CA THR A 4 11.40 10.90 -7.32
C THR A 4 12.51 10.27 -8.14
N VAL A 5 13.64 10.96 -8.27
CA VAL A 5 14.87 10.37 -8.85
C VAL A 5 15.50 9.48 -7.78
N LEU A 6 15.61 8.18 -8.07
CA LEU A 6 16.12 7.16 -7.17
C LEU A 6 17.58 6.81 -7.47
N LEU A 7 17.95 6.85 -8.74
CA LEU A 7 19.33 6.76 -9.21
C LEU A 7 19.54 7.86 -10.24
N ASP A 8 20.53 8.71 -10.03
CA ASP A 8 20.91 9.76 -10.97
C ASP A 8 22.28 9.44 -11.58
N ASN A 9 22.27 8.84 -12.77
CA ASN A 9 23.48 8.51 -13.53
C ASN A 9 24.55 7.74 -12.72
N VAL A 10 24.12 6.76 -11.94
CA VAL A 10 25.00 5.98 -11.05
C VAL A 10 25.94 5.07 -11.86
N GLN A 11 27.22 5.04 -11.47
CA GLN A 11 28.29 4.26 -12.14
C GLN A 11 29.08 3.38 -11.16
N ALA A 12 28.42 2.90 -10.11
CA ALA A 12 29.01 2.05 -9.09
C ALA A 12 27.94 1.16 -8.43
N ASN A 13 28.38 0.15 -7.69
CA ASN A 13 27.50 -0.63 -6.82
C ASN A 13 27.06 0.21 -5.61
N GLY A 14 25.83 0.00 -5.15
CA GLY A 14 25.32 0.64 -3.96
C GLY A 14 23.83 0.95 -4.03
N PRO A 15 23.23 1.30 -2.88
CA PRO A 15 21.84 1.72 -2.83
C PRO A 15 21.64 3.09 -3.48
N GLY A 16 20.50 3.26 -4.13
CA GLY A 16 19.99 4.56 -4.52
C GLY A 16 19.24 5.26 -3.40
N THR A 17 18.67 6.42 -3.73
CA THR A 17 17.73 7.14 -2.87
C THR A 17 16.42 6.36 -2.73
N SER A 18 15.74 6.53 -1.60
CA SER A 18 14.46 5.88 -1.33
C SER A 18 13.27 6.67 -1.86
N LEU A 19 12.29 5.96 -2.40
CA LEU A 19 10.92 6.41 -2.62
C LEU A 19 10.11 6.29 -1.32
N ASP A 20 9.35 7.32 -0.97
CA ASP A 20 8.36 7.24 0.11
C ASP A 20 7.08 6.57 -0.40
N CYS A 21 6.73 5.44 0.22
CA CYS A 21 5.57 4.62 -0.14
C CYS A 21 4.45 4.69 0.90
N ARG A 22 4.60 5.49 1.96
CA ARG A 22 3.63 5.55 3.06
C ARG A 22 2.26 6.01 2.55
N GLY A 23 1.24 5.21 2.87
CA GLY A 23 -0.13 5.50 2.47
C GLY A 23 -0.44 5.24 1.00
N TYR A 24 0.42 4.48 0.29
CA TYR A 24 0.23 4.07 -1.10
C TYR A 24 0.10 2.54 -1.23
N HIS A 25 -0.54 2.07 -2.30
CA HIS A 25 -0.73 0.64 -2.56
C HIS A 25 0.21 0.09 -3.64
N LYS A 26 0.55 0.92 -4.62
CA LYS A 26 1.44 0.54 -5.72
C LYS A 26 2.59 1.52 -5.82
N ALA A 27 3.74 1.02 -6.25
CA ALA A 27 4.85 1.84 -6.70
C ALA A 27 5.36 1.33 -8.04
N THR A 28 5.80 2.24 -8.89
CA THR A 28 6.48 1.90 -10.15
C THR A 28 7.87 2.52 -10.13
N VAL A 29 8.87 1.71 -10.47
CA VAL A 29 10.23 2.18 -10.74
C VAL A 29 10.52 2.00 -12.22
N LEU A 30 10.85 3.09 -12.90
CA LEU A 30 11.33 3.11 -14.28
C LEU A 30 12.85 3.14 -14.27
N LEU A 31 13.48 2.10 -14.79
CA LEU A 31 14.91 2.02 -15.03
C LEU A 31 15.20 2.44 -16.47
N GLY A 32 15.89 3.56 -16.61
CA GLY A 32 16.35 4.10 -17.87
C GLY A 32 17.83 3.82 -18.10
N SER A 33 18.35 4.45 -19.17
CA SER A 33 19.75 4.48 -19.63
C SER A 33 20.37 3.14 -20.08
N SER A 34 21.45 3.21 -20.85
CA SER A 34 22.19 2.02 -21.30
C SER A 34 23.20 1.62 -20.22
N PHE A 35 22.95 0.51 -19.52
CA PHE A 35 23.86 -0.04 -18.51
C PHE A 35 24.06 -1.55 -18.66
N THR A 36 25.18 -2.02 -18.13
CA THR A 36 25.43 -3.43 -17.83
C THR A 36 25.65 -3.56 -16.33
N ALA A 37 24.60 -3.89 -15.60
CA ALA A 37 24.57 -4.04 -14.16
C ALA A 37 23.32 -4.84 -13.78
N ASP A 38 23.26 -5.34 -12.56
CA ASP A 38 22.04 -5.87 -11.97
C ASP A 38 21.44 -4.82 -11.03
N VAL A 39 20.14 -4.55 -11.13
CA VAL A 39 19.44 -3.70 -10.17
C VAL A 39 18.48 -4.55 -9.37
N LYS A 40 18.72 -4.59 -8.06
CA LYS A 40 17.86 -5.24 -7.06
C LYS A 40 16.96 -4.20 -6.41
N PHE A 41 15.93 -4.65 -5.71
CA PHE A 41 15.04 -3.77 -4.98
C PHE A 41 14.95 -4.18 -3.52
N GLU A 42 14.96 -3.18 -2.65
CA GLU A 42 14.82 -3.36 -1.21
C GLU A 42 13.70 -2.48 -0.69
N ALA A 43 12.99 -3.00 0.31
CA ALA A 43 11.96 -2.27 1.02
C ALA A 43 12.33 -2.11 2.50
N SER A 44 11.72 -1.12 3.15
CA SER A 44 11.88 -0.87 4.57
C SER A 44 10.56 -0.43 5.19
N LEU A 45 10.32 -0.86 6.42
CA LEU A 45 9.17 -0.45 7.24
C LEU A 45 9.51 0.76 8.13
N ASP A 46 10.79 1.01 8.39
CA ASP A 46 11.27 1.98 9.37
C ASP A 46 12.34 2.96 8.82
N GLY A 47 12.79 2.75 7.59
CA GLY A 47 13.84 3.53 6.92
C GLY A 47 15.27 3.10 7.25
N SER A 48 15.46 2.14 8.16
CA SER A 48 16.79 1.71 8.64
C SER A 48 17.07 0.24 8.34
N ASN A 49 16.08 -0.63 8.52
CA ASN A 49 16.16 -2.05 8.23
C ASN A 49 15.61 -2.32 6.84
N TRP A 50 16.47 -2.83 5.95
CA TRP A 50 16.18 -3.08 4.55
C TRP A 50 16.15 -4.58 4.26
N PHE A 51 15.14 -5.01 3.51
CA PHE A 51 14.99 -6.41 3.10
C PHE A 51 14.72 -6.52 1.58
N PRO A 52 15.10 -7.64 0.94
CA PRO A 52 14.83 -7.85 -0.48
C PRO A 52 13.33 -7.75 -0.78
N PHE A 53 12.98 -7.05 -1.85
CA PHE A 53 11.59 -6.85 -2.24
C PHE A 53 11.38 -7.17 -3.71
N MET A 54 10.35 -7.95 -4.00
CA MET A 54 10.04 -8.38 -5.36
C MET A 54 8.98 -7.49 -5.98
N GLY A 55 9.11 -7.24 -7.28
CA GLY A 55 8.11 -6.58 -8.08
C GLY A 55 7.92 -7.31 -9.40
N LYS A 56 7.01 -6.82 -10.23
CA LYS A 56 6.71 -7.38 -11.55
C LYS A 56 7.35 -6.52 -12.63
N ALA A 57 8.38 -7.04 -13.29
CA ALA A 57 9.01 -6.35 -14.40
C ALA A 57 8.17 -6.52 -15.67
N ASN A 58 7.94 -5.43 -16.41
CA ASN A 58 7.21 -5.44 -17.68
C ASN A 58 5.84 -6.16 -17.65
N GLY A 59 5.16 -6.18 -16.49
CA GLY A 59 3.90 -6.90 -16.30
C GLY A 59 4.02 -8.43 -16.30
N SER A 60 5.23 -8.97 -16.15
CA SER A 60 5.54 -10.39 -16.13
C SER A 60 5.51 -10.98 -14.71
N LEU A 61 6.13 -12.15 -14.53
CA LEU A 61 6.36 -12.81 -13.25
C LEU A 61 7.14 -11.93 -12.27
N ASP A 62 7.01 -12.27 -10.99
CA ASP A 62 7.75 -11.61 -9.93
C ASP A 62 9.26 -11.75 -10.15
N THR A 63 9.97 -10.64 -9.98
CA THR A 63 11.43 -10.57 -10.05
C THR A 63 11.97 -9.71 -8.91
N GLY A 64 13.09 -10.15 -8.35
CA GLY A 64 13.88 -9.36 -7.40
C GLY A 64 15.04 -8.60 -8.07
N MET A 65 15.23 -8.76 -9.38
CA MET A 65 16.40 -8.23 -10.09
C MET A 65 16.12 -7.97 -11.57
N VAL A 66 16.69 -6.90 -12.10
CA VAL A 66 16.63 -6.59 -13.54
C VAL A 66 18.00 -6.17 -14.04
N SER A 67 18.40 -6.69 -15.20
CA SER A 67 19.75 -6.48 -15.76
C SER A 67 19.76 -5.60 -17.01
N SER A 68 18.61 -4.99 -17.32
CA SER A 68 18.40 -4.10 -18.47
C SER A 68 17.32 -3.07 -18.16
N PRO A 69 17.22 -1.99 -18.96
CA PRO A 69 16.14 -1.01 -18.84
C PRO A 69 14.78 -1.67 -18.84
N SER A 70 13.94 -1.27 -17.89
CA SER A 70 12.67 -1.92 -17.62
C SER A 70 11.81 -1.01 -16.74
N TYR A 71 10.53 -1.32 -16.62
CA TYR A 71 9.74 -0.82 -15.51
C TYR A 71 9.35 -1.98 -14.59
N VAL A 72 9.40 -1.73 -13.29
CA VAL A 72 9.06 -2.72 -12.25
C VAL A 72 7.95 -2.15 -11.37
N ARG A 73 6.86 -2.90 -11.23
CA ARG A 73 5.72 -2.54 -10.38
C ARG A 73 5.75 -3.31 -9.08
N PHE A 74 5.43 -2.65 -7.99
CA PHE A 74 5.48 -3.19 -6.64
C PHE A 74 4.15 -3.00 -5.93
N ASP A 75 3.78 -4.00 -5.12
CA ASP A 75 2.66 -3.93 -4.19
C ASP A 75 3.22 -3.45 -2.85
N VAL A 76 3.16 -2.15 -2.60
CA VAL A 76 3.85 -1.48 -1.47
C VAL A 76 2.95 -1.28 -0.26
N GLU A 77 1.84 -2.02 -0.19
CA GLU A 77 0.88 -1.89 0.91
C GLU A 77 1.52 -2.27 2.25
N GLY A 78 1.73 -1.28 3.12
CA GLY A 78 2.43 -1.45 4.40
C GLY A 78 3.95 -1.23 4.34
N ILE A 79 4.51 -0.91 3.17
CA ILE A 79 5.92 -0.53 3.01
C ILE A 79 6.07 0.97 3.22
N ALA A 80 7.04 1.39 4.04
CA ALA A 80 7.34 2.80 4.24
C ALA A 80 8.24 3.36 3.13
N TYR A 81 9.28 2.60 2.77
CA TYR A 81 10.26 3.03 1.77
C TYR A 81 10.65 1.92 0.81
N LEU A 82 10.88 2.28 -0.45
CA LEU A 82 11.39 1.39 -1.51
C LEU A 82 12.64 2.02 -2.11
N ARG A 83 13.69 1.24 -2.37
CA ARG A 83 14.88 1.73 -3.11
C ARG A 83 15.43 0.71 -4.09
N PRO A 84 15.95 1.15 -5.24
CA PRO A 84 16.80 0.31 -6.09
C PRO A 84 18.21 0.21 -5.49
N VAL A 85 18.88 -0.90 -5.75
CA VAL A 85 20.27 -1.16 -5.36
C VAL A 85 21.01 -1.68 -6.58
N VAL A 86 22.03 -0.94 -7.02
CA VAL A 86 22.91 -1.39 -8.10
C VAL A 86 23.86 -2.44 -7.55
N ALA A 87 23.88 -3.60 -8.20
CA ALA A 87 24.75 -4.73 -7.94
C ALA A 87 25.45 -5.14 -9.25
N ASN A 88 26.59 -5.81 -9.14
CA ASN A 88 27.33 -6.33 -10.28
C ASN A 88 27.56 -5.31 -11.42
N TYR A 89 27.75 -4.02 -11.08
CA TYR A 89 27.99 -2.96 -12.06
C TYR A 89 29.23 -3.26 -12.90
N ARG A 90 29.09 -3.09 -14.23
CA ARG A 90 30.19 -3.24 -15.18
C ARG A 90 30.43 -1.97 -15.98
N THR A 91 29.40 -1.46 -16.67
CA THR A 91 29.52 -0.30 -17.57
C THR A 91 28.21 0.49 -17.69
N GLY A 92 28.32 1.71 -18.20
CA GLY A 92 27.18 2.58 -18.54
C GLY A 92 26.81 3.56 -17.44
N THR A 93 25.58 4.05 -17.47
CA THR A 93 24.98 4.84 -16.38
C THR A 93 23.67 4.18 -16.01
N VAL A 94 23.39 4.03 -14.70
CA VAL A 94 22.11 3.54 -14.22
C VAL A 94 21.27 4.72 -13.75
N TYR A 95 20.13 4.92 -14.39
CA TYR A 95 19.16 5.96 -14.03
C TYR A 95 17.84 5.33 -13.63
N ALA A 96 17.24 5.81 -12.56
CA ALA A 96 15.94 5.32 -12.10
C ALA A 96 15.09 6.45 -11.55
N VAL A 97 13.82 6.47 -11.95
CA VAL A 97 12.78 7.29 -11.33
C VAL A 97 11.70 6.39 -10.76
N GLY A 98 11.13 6.80 -9.63
CA GLY A 98 10.02 6.10 -9.01
C GLY A 98 8.86 7.04 -8.73
N PHE A 99 7.65 6.47 -8.72
CA PHE A 99 6.47 7.12 -8.19
C PHE A 99 5.63 6.09 -7.44
N ALA A 100 5.06 6.53 -6.32
CA ALA A 100 4.08 5.76 -5.56
C ALA A 100 2.70 6.32 -5.88
N GLU A 101 1.72 5.43 -5.95
CA GLU A 101 0.35 5.81 -6.25
C GLU A 101 -0.63 5.10 -5.34
N ASN A 102 -1.64 5.86 -4.95
CA ASN A 102 -2.89 5.28 -4.54
C ASN A 102 -3.56 4.93 -5.85
N VAL A 103 -3.31 3.70 -6.31
CA VAL A 103 -4.41 3.00 -6.93
C VAL A 103 -5.44 2.96 -5.81
N VAL A 104 -6.45 3.85 -5.93
CA VAL A 104 -7.78 3.48 -5.46
C VAL A 104 -7.93 2.11 -6.08
N VAL A 105 -7.69 1.06 -5.28
CA VAL A 105 -8.30 -0.22 -5.58
C VAL A 105 -9.73 0.24 -5.62
N ASP A 106 -10.27 0.43 -6.83
CA ASP A 106 -11.70 0.54 -7.03
C ASP A 106 -12.19 -0.56 -6.13
N ALA A 107 -12.83 -0.17 -5.02
CA ALA A 107 -13.20 -1.10 -3.97
C ALA A 107 -13.75 -2.29 -4.75
N PRO A 108 -13.12 -3.48 -4.67
CA PRO A 108 -13.40 -4.59 -5.59
C PRO A 108 -14.91 -4.60 -5.73
N SER A 109 -15.55 -4.56 -6.91
CA SER A 109 -16.98 -4.15 -7.03
C SER A 109 -17.90 -4.83 -5.99
N ILE A 110 -17.92 -4.29 -4.77
CA ILE A 110 -18.38 -4.94 -3.55
C ILE A 110 -19.56 -4.08 -3.23
N ALA A 111 -20.73 -4.69 -3.35
CA ALA A 111 -21.95 -4.06 -2.92
C ALA A 111 -21.77 -3.65 -1.45
N ALA A 112 -22.09 -2.40 -1.14
CA ALA A 112 -22.16 -1.98 0.25
C ALA A 112 -23.24 -2.83 0.94
N VAL A 113 -22.89 -3.40 2.10
CA VAL A 113 -23.82 -4.15 2.93
C VAL A 113 -24.38 -3.22 4.00
N LYS A 114 -25.70 -3.25 4.19
CA LYS A 114 -26.37 -2.46 5.24
C LYS A 114 -26.35 -3.24 6.56
N TYR A 115 -25.96 -2.56 7.64
CA TYR A 115 -26.13 -3.01 9.01
C TYR A 115 -26.91 -1.95 9.80
N THR A 116 -27.85 -2.42 10.63
CA THR A 116 -28.57 -1.56 11.58
C THR A 116 -28.00 -1.85 12.97
N LEU A 117 -27.29 -0.88 13.53
CA LEU A 117 -26.63 -0.98 14.83
C LEU A 117 -27.61 -0.60 15.93
N ALA A 118 -27.67 -1.40 17.00
CA ALA A 118 -28.32 -1.01 18.24
C ALA A 118 -27.36 -0.15 19.08
N ALA A 119 -27.92 0.81 19.83
CA ALA A 119 -27.17 1.66 20.74
C ALA A 119 -26.27 0.83 21.68
N SER A 120 -24.99 1.19 21.73
CA SER A 120 -23.97 0.60 22.60
C SER A 120 -23.78 -0.92 22.46
N THR A 121 -24.28 -1.53 21.38
CA THR A 121 -24.16 -2.97 21.14
C THR A 121 -23.29 -3.19 19.89
N PRO A 122 -22.05 -3.70 20.04
CA PRO A 122 -21.20 -3.97 18.89
C PRO A 122 -21.76 -5.06 17.97
N VAL A 123 -21.56 -4.90 16.66
CA VAL A 123 -21.95 -5.85 15.62
C VAL A 123 -20.71 -6.35 14.90
N THR A 124 -20.50 -7.66 14.91
CA THR A 124 -19.45 -8.30 14.11
C THR A 124 -19.92 -8.42 12.67
N VAL A 125 -19.35 -7.60 11.79
CA VAL A 125 -19.61 -7.59 10.34
C VAL A 125 -18.89 -8.74 9.65
N LYS A 126 -17.66 -9.05 10.11
CA LYS A 126 -16.84 -10.15 9.61
C LYS A 126 -16.07 -10.77 10.77
N ALA A 127 -16.20 -12.08 10.97
CA ALA A 127 -15.55 -12.80 12.07
C ALA A 127 -14.11 -13.26 11.77
N SER A 128 -13.56 -12.89 10.61
CA SER A 128 -12.21 -13.23 10.15
C SER A 128 -11.47 -11.98 9.68
N PRO A 129 -10.12 -12.04 9.52
CA PRO A 129 -9.32 -10.91 9.09
C PRO A 129 -9.82 -10.34 7.76
N GLY A 130 -9.74 -9.03 7.60
CA GLY A 130 -10.34 -8.33 6.48
C GLY A 130 -9.96 -6.86 6.36
N SER A 131 -10.58 -6.16 5.42
CA SER A 131 -10.35 -4.73 5.21
C SER A 131 -11.62 -3.99 4.89
N VAL A 132 -11.80 -2.82 5.49
CA VAL A 132 -12.92 -1.90 5.23
C VAL A 132 -12.48 -0.82 4.25
N TYR A 133 -13.14 -0.75 3.11
CA TYR A 133 -12.80 0.18 2.04
C TYR A 133 -13.60 1.46 2.10
N ARG A 134 -14.90 1.36 2.41
CA ARG A 134 -15.79 2.50 2.53
C ARG A 134 -16.85 2.28 3.59
N ILE A 135 -17.26 3.38 4.21
CA ILE A 135 -18.41 3.43 5.10
C ILE A 135 -19.26 4.62 4.69
N GLY A 136 -20.58 4.42 4.59
CA GLY A 136 -21.57 5.47 4.46
C GLY A 136 -22.50 5.46 5.68
N THR A 137 -22.61 6.58 6.40
CA THR A 137 -23.50 6.67 7.56
C THR A 137 -23.86 8.11 7.92
N ALA A 138 -25.00 8.31 8.57
CA ALA A 138 -25.37 9.58 9.20
C ALA A 138 -24.93 9.67 10.68
N LEU A 139 -24.31 8.60 11.22
CA LEU A 139 -23.84 8.55 12.60
C LEU A 139 -22.64 9.48 12.80
N THR A 140 -22.59 10.08 13.98
CA THR A 140 -21.48 10.97 14.40
C THR A 140 -20.51 10.30 15.37
N ASP A 141 -20.84 9.09 15.81
CA ASP A 141 -20.19 8.34 16.87
C ASP A 141 -19.84 6.90 16.44
N LEU A 142 -19.72 6.67 15.13
CA LEU A 142 -19.37 5.35 14.61
C LEU A 142 -17.91 5.02 14.93
N ILE A 143 -17.71 3.83 15.45
CA ILE A 143 -16.39 3.25 15.72
C ILE A 143 -16.27 1.95 14.93
N VAL A 144 -15.15 1.80 14.22
CA VAL A 144 -14.72 0.55 13.60
C VAL A 144 -13.63 -0.04 14.48
N LYS A 145 -13.74 -1.34 14.78
CA LYS A 145 -12.81 -2.08 15.63
C LYS A 145 -12.23 -3.29 14.91
N ASP A 146 -10.96 -3.57 15.20
CA ASP A 146 -10.32 -4.86 14.94
C ASP A 146 -10.50 -5.75 16.18
N GLY A 147 -11.48 -6.64 16.14
CA GLY A 147 -11.91 -7.38 17.33
C GLY A 147 -12.49 -6.45 18.39
N SER A 148 -11.72 -6.20 19.45
CA SER A 148 -12.11 -5.29 20.53
C SER A 148 -11.39 -3.94 20.49
N THR A 149 -10.39 -3.79 19.62
CA THR A 149 -9.52 -2.61 19.53
C THR A 149 -10.08 -1.60 18.55
N ASP A 150 -10.28 -0.36 18.98
CA ASP A 150 -10.74 0.71 18.10
C ASP A 150 -9.63 1.09 17.10
N ILE A 151 -9.93 1.03 15.80
CA ILE A 151 -8.99 1.37 14.72
C ILE A 151 -9.40 2.63 13.96
N TRP A 152 -10.67 3.02 14.06
CA TRP A 152 -11.18 4.27 13.52
C TRP A 152 -12.41 4.70 14.31
N ALA A 153 -12.52 6.00 14.55
CA ALA A 153 -13.70 6.64 15.10
C ALA A 153 -13.93 7.93 14.32
N GLY A 154 -15.17 8.17 13.90
CA GLY A 154 -15.46 9.36 13.10
C GLY A 154 -16.94 9.59 12.87
N ALA A 155 -17.23 10.82 12.44
CA ALA A 155 -18.54 11.21 11.99
C ALA A 155 -18.64 11.08 10.47
N GLY A 156 -19.75 10.51 10.00
CA GLY A 156 -20.07 10.44 8.58
C GLY A 156 -19.28 9.41 7.79
N ASP A 157 -19.09 9.72 6.50
CA ASP A 157 -18.56 8.78 5.53
C ASP A 157 -17.05 8.57 5.68
N PHE A 158 -16.62 7.32 5.49
CA PHE A 158 -15.23 6.93 5.37
C PHE A 158 -14.94 6.53 3.92
N SER A 159 -13.96 7.18 3.29
CA SER A 159 -13.54 6.85 1.91
C SER A 159 -12.04 7.02 1.66
N SER A 160 -11.21 6.90 2.70
CA SER A 160 -9.75 7.01 2.61
C SER A 160 -9.08 5.65 2.34
N ALA A 161 -7.79 5.51 2.70
CA ALA A 161 -7.08 4.23 2.65
C ALA A 161 -7.82 3.16 3.48
N PRO A 162 -7.85 1.88 3.07
CA PRO A 162 -8.63 0.85 3.76
C PRO A 162 -8.23 0.67 5.24
N LEU A 163 -9.21 0.49 6.11
CA LEU A 163 -8.97 0.10 7.51
C LEU A 163 -8.71 -1.40 7.56
N ARG A 164 -7.53 -1.81 8.04
CA ARG A 164 -7.17 -3.21 8.17
C ARG A 164 -7.57 -3.77 9.52
N CYS A 165 -8.27 -4.90 9.50
CA CYS A 165 -8.61 -5.68 10.68
C CYS A 165 -7.89 -7.03 10.62
N SER A 166 -6.96 -7.25 11.54
CA SER A 166 -6.15 -8.47 11.63
C SER A 166 -6.87 -9.64 12.28
N THR A 167 -8.01 -9.40 12.95
CA THR A 167 -8.80 -10.40 13.67
C THR A 167 -10.24 -10.48 13.15
N SER A 168 -11.00 -9.39 13.24
CA SER A 168 -12.40 -9.31 12.82
C SER A 168 -12.82 -7.86 12.62
N ILE A 169 -13.84 -7.62 11.79
CA ILE A 169 -14.41 -6.29 11.56
C ILE A 169 -15.63 -6.14 12.45
N VAL A 170 -15.56 -5.22 13.41
CA VAL A 170 -16.66 -4.92 14.34
C VAL A 170 -17.04 -3.44 14.24
N LEU A 171 -18.34 -3.18 14.22
CA LEU A 171 -18.90 -1.83 14.25
C LEU A 171 -19.60 -1.57 15.58
N SER A 172 -19.47 -0.36 16.11
CA SER A 172 -20.25 0.08 17.27
C SER A 172 -20.58 1.56 17.19
N SER A 173 -21.73 1.94 17.74
CA SER A 173 -22.17 3.32 17.91
C SER A 173 -22.90 3.43 19.25
N ALA A 174 -22.74 4.54 19.96
CA ALA A 174 -23.43 4.79 21.22
C ALA A 174 -24.91 5.08 20.97
N THR A 175 -25.26 5.78 19.89
CA THR A 175 -26.66 6.10 19.53
C THR A 175 -27.36 5.00 18.75
N GLY A 176 -26.61 4.19 18.00
CA GLY A 176 -27.17 3.23 17.04
C GLY A 176 -27.73 3.91 15.79
N GLY A 177 -27.95 3.12 14.73
CA GLY A 177 -28.46 3.57 13.44
C GLY A 177 -27.91 2.77 12.26
N ASP A 178 -28.17 3.27 11.04
CA ASP A 178 -27.82 2.57 9.82
C ASP A 178 -26.39 2.89 9.34
N VAL A 179 -25.68 1.84 8.93
CA VAL A 179 -24.34 1.91 8.36
C VAL A 179 -24.29 1.08 7.08
N TYR A 180 -23.75 1.65 6.01
CA TYR A 180 -23.47 0.97 4.75
C TYR A 180 -21.97 0.76 4.65
N ILE A 181 -21.49 -0.48 4.56
CA ILE A 181 -20.07 -0.80 4.61
C ILE A 181 -19.64 -1.65 3.41
N GLN A 182 -18.50 -1.30 2.81
CA GLN A 182 -17.81 -2.12 1.81
C GLN A 182 -16.57 -2.74 2.45
N TYR A 183 -16.52 -4.07 2.49
CA TYR A 183 -15.43 -4.81 3.14
C TYR A 183 -15.11 -6.12 2.42
N VAL A 184 -13.88 -6.62 2.62
CA VAL A 184 -13.42 -7.97 2.21
C VAL A 184 -13.07 -8.78 3.44
#